data_AF-A0A834VJK6-F1
#
_entry.id   AF-A0A834VJK6-F1
#
_cell.length_a   1.000
_cell.length_b   1.000
_cell.length_c   1.000
_cell.angle_alpha   90.00
_cell.angle_beta   90.00
_cell.angle_gamma   90.00
#
_symmetry.space_group_name_H-M   'P 1'
#
loop_
_entity.id
_entity.type
_entity.pdbx_description
1 polymer ?
#
loop_
_entity_poly.entity_id
_entity_poly.type
_entity_poly.pdbx_seq_one_letter_code
_entity_poly.pdbx_strand_id
1 'polypeptide(L)'
;MATKSDPAKKALADLNTDISKTIAVRHIHLIKDHETPYDRLVALKKFLCPTDATRRRELADKYNALKTAPRATKKVEQWLANWTYITA
;
A
#
# COMPACT_ATOMS: atom_id res chain seq x y z
N MET A 1 3.58 -33.69 -24.66
CA MET A 1 2.38 -32.84 -24.89
C MET A 1 2.57 -31.52 -24.18
N ALA A 2 2.87 -30.44 -24.91
CA ALA A 2 2.89 -29.10 -24.33
C ALA A 2 1.45 -28.55 -24.34
N THR A 3 0.83 -28.44 -23.17
CA THR A 3 -0.48 -27.80 -23.03
C THR A 3 -0.32 -26.33 -23.40
N LYS A 4 -0.91 -25.89 -24.51
CA LYS A 4 -1.04 -24.47 -24.87
C LYS A 4 -1.56 -23.72 -23.64
N SER A 5 -0.77 -22.78 -23.13
CA SER A 5 -1.18 -21.90 -22.04
C SER A 5 -2.42 -21.13 -22.49
N ASP A 6 -3.51 -21.31 -21.74
CA ASP A 6 -4.76 -20.61 -21.95
C ASP A 6 -4.52 -19.08 -21.75
N PRO A 7 -4.74 -18.23 -22.78
CA PRO A 7 -4.42 -16.80 -22.71
C PRO A 7 -5.01 -16.11 -21.49
N ALA A 8 -6.20 -16.54 -21.04
CA ALA A 8 -6.85 -16.03 -19.85
C ALA A 8 -6.08 -16.34 -18.57
N LYS A 9 -5.53 -17.55 -18.44
CA LYS A 9 -4.72 -17.95 -17.26
C LYS A 9 -3.42 -17.16 -17.19
N LYS A 10 -2.81 -16.90 -18.35
CA LYS A 10 -1.62 -16.05 -18.44
C LYS A 10 -1.94 -14.61 -18.01
N ALA A 11 -3.02 -14.02 -18.52
CA ALA A 11 -3.43 -12.68 -18.14
C ALA A 11 -3.72 -12.54 -16.63
N LEU A 12 -4.33 -13.54 -16.01
CA LEU A 12 -4.56 -13.55 -14.55
C LEU A 12 -3.25 -13.66 -13.75
N ALA A 13 -2.28 -14.44 -14.22
CA ALA A 13 -0.96 -14.54 -13.59
C ALA A 13 -0.15 -13.24 -13.73
N ASP A 14 -0.23 -12.59 -14.89
CA ASP A 14 0.39 -11.28 -15.13
C ASP A 14 -0.24 -10.22 -14.21
N LEU A 15 -1.57 -10.21 -14.08
CA LEU A 15 -2.29 -9.30 -13.16
C LEU A 15 -1.89 -9.52 -11.69
N ASN A 16 -1.74 -10.78 -11.26
CA ASN A 16 -1.23 -11.11 -9.93
C ASN A 16 0.17 -10.53 -9.69
N THR A 17 1.02 -10.56 -10.72
CA THR A 17 2.38 -10.01 -10.66
C THR A 17 2.37 -8.49 -10.57
N ASP A 18 1.52 -7.83 -11.35
CA ASP A 18 1.37 -6.38 -11.34
C ASP A 18 0.81 -5.87 -10.00
N ILE A 19 -0.17 -6.58 -9.42
CA ILE A 19 -0.65 -6.28 -8.06
C ILE A 19 0.51 -6.37 -7.05
N SER A 20 1.33 -7.42 -7.10
CA SER A 20 2.48 -7.55 -6.19
C SER A 20 3.54 -6.45 -6.36
N LYS A 21 3.73 -5.93 -7.58
CA LYS A 21 4.69 -4.85 -7.86
C LYS A 21 4.20 -3.47 -7.46
N THR A 22 2.89 -3.25 -7.52
CA THR A 22 2.28 -1.94 -7.24
C THR A 22 2.08 -1.67 -5.75
N ILE A 23 2.09 -2.70 -4.90
CA ILE A 23 2.02 -2.54 -3.45
C ILE A 23 3.40 -2.38 -2.81
N ALA A 24 3.46 -1.64 -1.70
CA ALA A 24 4.70 -1.54 -0.91
C ALA A 24 5.09 -2.91 -0.35
N VAL A 25 6.40 -3.22 -0.31
CA VAL A 25 6.96 -4.52 0.12
C VAL A 25 6.42 -4.98 1.48
N ARG A 26 6.20 -4.04 2.41
CA ARG A 26 5.61 -4.31 3.73
C ARG A 26 4.22 -4.95 3.69
N HIS A 27 3.48 -4.82 2.59
CA HIS A 27 2.11 -5.32 2.42
C HIS A 27 2.04 -6.65 1.64
N ILE A 28 3.16 -7.18 1.14
CA ILE A 28 3.18 -8.44 0.36
C ILE A 28 2.62 -9.62 1.16
N HIS A 29 2.85 -9.65 2.48
CA HIS A 29 2.31 -10.69 3.35
C HIS A 29 0.77 -10.76 3.35
N LEU A 30 0.08 -9.67 3.00
CA LEU A 30 -1.38 -9.61 2.97
C LEU A 30 -2.00 -10.28 1.74
N ILE A 31 -1.20 -10.52 0.70
CA ILE A 31 -1.67 -11.10 -0.58
C ILE A 31 -1.05 -12.47 -0.88
N LYS A 32 -0.11 -12.94 -0.04
CA LYS A 32 0.69 -14.13 -0.29
C LYS A 32 -0.14 -15.41 -0.39
N ASP A 33 -1.21 -15.51 0.40
CA ASP A 33 -2.06 -16.70 0.46
C ASP A 33 -3.28 -16.62 -0.48
N HIS A 34 -3.33 -15.59 -1.35
CA HIS A 34 -4.42 -15.39 -2.31
C HIS A 34 -3.97 -15.73 -3.73
N GLU A 35 -4.61 -16.75 -4.31
CA GLU A 35 -4.31 -17.23 -5.66
C GLU A 35 -4.93 -16.37 -6.76
N THR A 36 -6.12 -15.80 -6.52
CA THR A 36 -6.80 -14.99 -7.54
C THR A 36 -6.47 -13.50 -7.39
N PRO A 37 -6.35 -12.76 -8.51
CA PRO A 37 -6.20 -11.30 -8.47
C PRO A 37 -7.34 -10.62 -7.72
N TYR A 38 -8.56 -11.14 -7.83
CA TYR A 38 -9.74 -10.61 -7.16
C TYR A 38 -9.59 -10.71 -5.63
N ASP A 39 -9.21 -11.87 -5.10
CA ASP A 39 -9.04 -12.06 -3.66
C ASP A 39 -7.91 -11.18 -3.11
N ARG A 40 -6.82 -11.03 -3.87
CA ARG A 40 -5.74 -10.09 -3.53
C ARG A 40 -6.26 -8.66 -3.42
N LEU A 41 -7.07 -8.21 -4.39
CA LEU A 41 -7.64 -6.86 -4.38
C LEU A 41 -8.65 -6.67 -3.24
N VAL A 42 -9.47 -7.68 -2.92
CA VAL A 42 -10.40 -7.62 -1.79
C VAL A 42 -9.66 -7.56 -0.46
N ALA A 43 -8.61 -8.37 -0.28
CA ALA A 43 -7.77 -8.35 0.91
C ALA A 43 -7.04 -7.02 1.09
N LEU A 44 -6.45 -6.49 0.01
CA LEU A 44 -5.83 -5.17 -0.01
C LEU A 44 -6.84 -4.07 0.30
N LYS A 45 -8.04 -4.11 -0.29
CA LYS A 45 -9.10 -3.15 -0.01
C LYS A 45 -9.54 -3.18 1.44
N LYS A 46 -9.68 -4.38 2.03
CA LYS A 46 -10.05 -4.56 3.44
C LYS A 46 -8.97 -4.09 4.40
N PHE A 47 -7.70 -4.29 4.07
CA PHE A 47 -6.59 -3.91 4.95
C PHE A 47 -6.22 -2.43 4.82
N LEU A 48 -6.14 -1.93 3.58
CA LEU A 48 -5.76 -0.55 3.32
C LEU A 48 -6.92 0.42 3.58
N CYS A 49 -8.15 -0.08 3.70
CA CYS A 49 -9.40 0.67 3.88
C CYS A 49 -9.30 2.09 3.29
N PRO A 50 -9.17 2.23 1.96
CA PRO A 50 -8.90 3.51 1.32
C PRO A 50 -9.98 4.58 1.59
N THR A 51 -11.10 4.20 2.19
CA THR A 51 -12.26 5.06 2.49
C THR A 51 -12.58 5.15 3.99
N ASP A 52 -11.71 4.69 4.89
CA ASP A 52 -11.99 4.74 6.32
C ASP A 52 -12.01 6.19 6.83
N ALA A 53 -13.10 6.59 7.48
CA ALA A 53 -13.16 7.87 8.20
C ALA A 53 -12.04 7.94 9.26
N THR A 54 -11.62 6.79 9.79
CA THR A 54 -10.49 6.64 10.70
C THR A 54 -9.17 7.02 10.04
N ARG A 55 -8.89 6.53 8.81
CA ARG A 55 -7.68 6.87 8.06
C ARG A 55 -7.61 8.36 7.73
N ARG A 56 -8.75 8.97 7.37
CA ARG A 56 -8.86 10.41 7.14
C ARG A 56 -8.56 11.21 8.42
N ARG A 57 -9.08 10.77 9.56
CA ARG A 57 -8.82 11.40 10.86
C ARG A 57 -7.36 11.27 11.28
N GLU A 58 -6.78 10.07 11.19
CA GLU A 58 -5.36 9.86 11.46
C GLU A 58 -4.46 10.69 10.54
N LEU A 59 -4.82 10.84 9.26
CA LEU A 59 -4.06 11.66 8.33
C LEU A 59 -4.15 13.14 8.73
N ALA A 60 -5.34 13.63 9.08
CA ALA A 60 -5.53 14.98 9.58
C ALA A 60 -4.73 15.23 10.87
N ASP A 61 -4.72 14.26 11.80
CA ASP A 61 -3.97 14.35 13.05
C ASP A 61 -2.45 14.37 12.80
N LYS A 62 -1.95 13.46 11.95
CA LYS A 62 -0.52 13.43 11.55
C LYS A 62 -0.12 14.73 10.84
N TYR A 63 -0.96 15.24 9.95
CA TYR A 63 -0.72 16.50 9.24
C TYR A 63 -0.69 17.69 10.22
N ASN A 64 -1.65 17.77 11.14
CA ASN A 64 -1.68 18.83 12.15
C ASN A 64 -0.49 18.76 13.12
N ALA A 65 -0.03 17.55 13.48
CA ALA A 65 1.17 17.37 14.27
C ALA A 65 2.43 17.87 13.54
N LEU A 66 2.52 17.62 12.23
CA LEU A 66 3.65 18.05 11.40
C LEU A 66 3.71 19.56 11.14
N LYS A 67 2.60 20.31 11.29
CA LYS A 67 2.63 21.78 11.23
C LYS A 67 3.51 22.42 12.31
N THR A 68 3.69 21.73 13.43
CA THR A 68 4.52 22.23 14.51
C THR A 68 5.96 21.77 14.31
N ALA A 69 6.85 22.71 13.96
CA ALA A 69 8.27 22.39 13.78
C ALA A 69 8.90 21.92 15.10
N PRO A 70 9.76 20.88 15.07
CA PRO A 70 10.46 20.43 16.26
C PRO A 70 11.46 21.50 16.73
N ARG A 71 11.44 21.82 18.03
CA ARG A 71 12.40 22.77 18.63
C ARG A 71 13.84 22.23 18.68
N ALA A 72 13.99 20.91 18.63
CA ALA A 72 15.29 20.26 18.64
C ALA A 72 15.82 20.12 17.20
N THR A 73 16.92 20.80 16.90
CA THR A 73 17.57 20.79 15.57
C THR A 73 17.87 19.38 15.05
N LYS A 74 18.18 18.44 15.95
CA LYS A 74 18.44 17.01 15.62
C LYS A 74 17.22 16.26 15.07
N LYS A 75 16.01 16.81 15.21
CA LYS A 75 14.75 16.17 14.73
C LYS A 75 14.23 16.78 13.43
N VAL A 76 14.91 17.80 12.89
CA VAL A 76 14.47 18.51 11.68
C VAL A 76 14.48 17.61 10.46
N GLU A 77 15.55 16.83 10.25
CA GLU A 77 15.62 15.86 9.14
C GLU A 77 14.51 14.82 9.18
N GLN A 78 14.25 14.26 10.36
CA GLN A 78 13.18 13.29 10.55
C GLN A 78 11.80 13.93 10.34
N TRP A 79 11.62 15.19 10.75
CA TRP A 79 10.40 15.94 10.51
C TRP A 79 10.16 16.20 9.02
N LEU A 80 11.20 16.57 8.26
CA LEU A 80 11.13 16.71 6.80
C LEU A 80 10.84 15.38 6.10
N ALA A 81 11.45 14.28 6.55
CA ALA A 81 11.14 12.94 6.03
C ALA A 81 9.70 12.50 6.32
N ASN A 82 9.12 12.90 7.46
CA ASN A 82 7.73 12.62 7.77
C ASN A 82 6.76 13.42 6.88
N TRP A 83 7.14 14.64 6.46
CA TRP A 83 6.40 15.44 5.50
C TRP A 83 6.32 14.79 4.11
N THR A 84 7.37 14.12 3.65
CA THR A 84 7.34 13.39 2.37
C THR A 84 6.60 12.06 2.47
N TYR A 85 6.64 11.42 3.64
CA TYR A 85 5.96 10.13 3.86
C TYR A 85 4.45 10.25 4.05
N ILE A 86 3.94 11.34 4.64
CA ILE A 86 2.49 11.50 4.85
C ILE A 86 1.72 11.73 3.53
N THR A 87 2.41 12.20 2.48
CA THR A 87 1.83 12.45 1.14
C THR A 87 1.91 11.24 0.19
N ALA A 88 2.62 10.18 0.57
CA ALA A 88 2.83 8.96 -0.23
C ALA A 88 1.90 7.82 0.24
#